data_AF-A0A1I0BZQ4-F1
#
_entry.id   AF-A0A1I0BZQ4-F1
#
_cell.length_a   1.000
_cell.length_b   1.000
_cell.length_c   1.000
_cell.angle_alpha   90.00
_cell.angle_beta   90.00
_cell.angle_gamma   90.00
#
_symmetry.space_group_name_H-M   'P 1'
#
loop_
_entity.id
_entity.type
_entity.pdbx_description
1 polymer ?
#
loop_
_entity_poly.entity_id
_entity_poly.type
_entity_poly.pdbx_seq_one_letter_code
_entity_poly.pdbx_strand_id
1 'polypeptide(L)'
;MRIAGRYGDYDIEDTAFATGGMAAVHRISGAELVFKRYATPVVEPARLGMLEELCALGRNVHGEGVPAVGDTVRDSLCWPIDLVTRRSGAVTGVVMPLLPDRFLRPGGSPRTLDFLLLRRAAPPSAEVRVAVLARLAGIFAWLEELRLVHGDLAPKNIAWCDAPAPGLCLIDVDGVAPADPPPWRGVSTPGWQDPRLVAGLIPAHDGASDRYALALALYRGLFLVPGNLARGADGRWPRPAAIPPDADPGLREALEATLGTPLDPDGRTAPGAWVELLDAAFPAGDAAALRRLDDAARPDRPPVVPAVPAPAPPDPPDPQPQKPPKPRLSALPALWARLRRSPVATLRALAKRVVSVSFVAFVVVGLGWALISGLVGSVVDLAVSVRSLFDPPVVPHTKAGLALDVGECLVYPVNEKTLPVVGDCDELHWGQAFARLPLDVRTVTLGELAKGADAACGRRFAELDDDVRLGFASFALYPNVQAWQSGHRTAVCVLVRSNHAPWEGGRV
;
A
#
# COMPACT_ATOMS: atom_id res chain seq x y z
N MET A 1 -4.13 -22.22 -18.15
CA MET A 1 -5.22 -23.11 -17.66
C MET A 1 -6.56 -22.75 -18.30
N ARG A 2 -7.43 -23.71 -18.63
CA ARG A 2 -8.79 -23.42 -19.14
C ARG A 2 -9.81 -23.38 -18.01
N ILE A 3 -10.68 -22.36 -18.02
CA ILE A 3 -11.82 -22.20 -17.10
C ILE A 3 -13.11 -22.05 -17.90
N ALA A 4 -14.23 -22.52 -17.33
CA ALA A 4 -15.55 -22.40 -17.93
C ALA A 4 -16.37 -21.36 -17.16
N GLY A 5 -16.70 -20.26 -17.82
CA GLY A 5 -17.72 -19.32 -17.38
C GLY A 5 -19.12 -19.76 -17.82
N ARG A 6 -20.15 -19.03 -17.42
CA ARG A 6 -21.54 -19.27 -17.83
C ARG A 6 -21.78 -18.85 -19.28
N TYR A 7 -21.03 -17.86 -19.77
CA TYR A 7 -21.22 -17.27 -21.09
C TYR A 7 -20.01 -17.45 -22.02
N GLY A 8 -18.92 -18.07 -21.54
CA GLY A 8 -17.77 -18.39 -22.38
C GLY A 8 -16.79 -19.33 -21.71
N ASP A 9 -15.91 -19.92 -22.51
CA ASP A 9 -14.71 -20.60 -22.04
C ASP A 9 -13.52 -19.67 -22.19
N TYR A 10 -12.63 -19.69 -21.20
CA TYR A 10 -11.48 -18.80 -21.16
C TYR A 10 -10.20 -19.57 -20.89
N ASP A 11 -9.16 -19.26 -21.65
CA ASP A 11 -7.80 -19.70 -21.34
C ASP A 11 -7.13 -18.61 -20.51
N ILE A 12 -6.74 -18.91 -19.28
CA ILE A 12 -6.07 -17.97 -18.38
C ILE A 12 -4.58 -18.28 -18.21
N GLU A 13 -3.81 -17.23 -17.94
CA GLU A 13 -2.41 -17.35 -17.54
C GLU A 13 -2.29 -18.10 -16.21
N ASP A 14 -1.31 -19.00 -16.11
CA ASP A 14 -1.11 -19.84 -14.92
C ASP A 14 -0.59 -19.02 -13.72
N THR A 15 0.15 -17.93 -14.01
CA THR A 15 0.64 -17.00 -12.98
C THR A 15 -0.41 -15.93 -12.72
N ALA A 16 -0.66 -15.62 -11.45
CA ALA A 16 -1.52 -14.50 -11.10
C ALA A 16 -0.87 -13.18 -11.53
N PHE A 17 -1.61 -12.37 -12.28
CA PHE A 17 -1.24 -11.00 -12.64
C PHE A 17 -1.20 -10.09 -11.41
N ALA A 18 -2.11 -10.31 -10.46
CA ALA A 18 -2.11 -9.63 -9.17
C ALA A 18 -2.70 -10.55 -8.09
N THR A 19 -2.23 -10.39 -6.85
CA THR A 19 -2.79 -11.08 -5.67
C THR A 19 -3.07 -10.05 -4.59
N GLY A 20 -4.19 -10.21 -3.88
CA GLY A 20 -4.57 -9.29 -2.82
C GLY A 20 -5.84 -9.70 -2.08
N GLY A 21 -5.83 -9.57 -0.76
CA GLY A 21 -6.99 -9.88 0.08
C GLY A 21 -7.54 -11.28 -0.18
N MET A 22 -8.82 -11.38 -0.54
CA MET A 22 -9.51 -12.67 -0.70
C MET A 22 -9.48 -13.20 -2.14
N ALA A 23 -8.61 -12.68 -3.02
CA ALA A 23 -8.59 -13.08 -4.43
C ALA A 23 -7.22 -13.04 -5.11
N ALA A 24 -7.10 -13.80 -6.19
CA ALA A 24 -6.04 -13.71 -7.17
C ALA A 24 -6.63 -13.32 -8.53
N VAL A 25 -5.96 -12.45 -9.27
CA VAL A 25 -6.39 -11.98 -10.59
C VAL A 25 -5.47 -12.60 -11.63
N HIS A 26 -6.05 -13.26 -12.62
CA HIS A 26 -5.35 -13.88 -13.75
C HIS A 26 -5.77 -13.18 -15.05
N ARG A 27 -4.82 -12.97 -15.96
CA ARG A 27 -5.16 -12.49 -17.31
C ARG A 27 -5.79 -13.61 -18.12
N ILE A 28 -6.74 -13.25 -18.98
CA ILE A 28 -7.28 -14.16 -20.00
C ILE A 28 -6.45 -13.99 -21.27
N SER A 29 -5.95 -15.10 -21.79
CA SER A 29 -5.10 -15.15 -22.97
C SER A 29 -5.88 -14.72 -24.22
N GLY A 30 -5.35 -13.74 -24.95
CA GLY A 30 -5.95 -13.26 -26.19
C GLY A 30 -7.20 -12.39 -26.03
N ALA A 31 -7.50 -11.92 -24.81
CA ALA A 31 -8.61 -11.01 -24.55
C ALA A 31 -8.24 -9.91 -23.55
N GLU A 32 -8.88 -8.75 -23.65
CA GLU A 32 -8.80 -7.64 -22.68
C GLU A 32 -9.69 -7.91 -21.46
N LEU A 33 -9.53 -9.10 -20.87
CA LEU A 33 -10.31 -9.59 -19.74
C LEU A 33 -9.40 -10.17 -18.67
N VAL A 34 -9.88 -10.15 -17.43
CA VAL A 34 -9.25 -10.83 -16.30
C VAL A 34 -10.23 -11.74 -15.60
N PHE A 35 -9.72 -12.84 -15.05
CA PHE A 35 -10.42 -13.70 -14.13
C PHE A 35 -9.98 -13.39 -12.69
N LYS A 36 -10.90 -12.88 -11.87
CA LYS A 36 -10.70 -12.73 -10.43
C LYS A 36 -11.15 -14.00 -9.74
N ARG A 37 -10.19 -14.83 -9.32
CA ARG A 37 -10.38 -16.06 -8.56
C ARG A 37 -10.55 -15.76 -7.08
N TYR A 38 -11.65 -16.20 -6.49
CA TYR A 38 -11.86 -16.13 -5.05
C TYR A 38 -11.05 -17.18 -4.30
N ALA A 39 -10.53 -16.80 -3.13
CA ALA A 39 -9.88 -17.72 -2.21
C ALA A 39 -10.90 -18.75 -1.69
N THR A 40 -12.08 -18.28 -1.30
CA THR A 40 -13.20 -19.12 -0.87
C THR A 40 -14.33 -19.02 -1.90
N PRO A 41 -14.77 -20.14 -2.50
CA PRO A 41 -15.91 -20.14 -3.40
C PRO A 41 -17.18 -19.61 -2.72
N VAL A 42 -17.96 -18.83 -3.47
CA VAL A 42 -19.25 -18.33 -3.01
C VAL A 42 -20.29 -19.44 -3.19
N VAL A 43 -20.99 -19.77 -2.10
CA VAL A 43 -22.03 -20.81 -2.06
C VAL A 43 -23.36 -20.30 -1.52
N GLU A 44 -23.38 -19.10 -0.92
CA GLU A 44 -24.57 -18.53 -0.30
C GLU A 44 -25.57 -18.08 -1.38
N PRO A 45 -26.82 -18.58 -1.38
CA PRO A 45 -27.79 -18.31 -2.44
C PRO A 45 -28.06 -16.82 -2.70
N ALA A 46 -28.18 -16.01 -1.65
CA ALA A 46 -28.39 -14.57 -1.79
C ALA A 46 -27.22 -13.87 -2.50
N ARG A 47 -25.99 -14.25 -2.15
CA ARG A 47 -24.78 -13.72 -2.77
C ARG A 47 -24.63 -14.19 -4.22
N LEU A 48 -25.02 -15.43 -4.52
CA LEU A 48 -25.04 -15.96 -5.87
C LEU A 48 -26.01 -15.19 -6.78
N GLY A 49 -27.26 -15.01 -6.33
CA GLY A 49 -28.27 -14.26 -7.09
C GLY A 49 -27.83 -12.83 -7.38
N MET A 50 -27.24 -12.15 -6.39
CA MET A 50 -26.70 -10.81 -6.60
C MET A 50 -25.53 -10.79 -7.59
N LEU A 51 -24.59 -11.74 -7.52
CA LEU A 51 -23.50 -11.83 -8.51
C LEU A 51 -24.01 -12.05 -9.94
N GLU A 52 -25.10 -12.81 -10.09
CA GLU A 52 -25.77 -12.98 -11.38
C GLU A 52 -26.38 -11.66 -11.89
N GLU A 53 -27.06 -10.91 -11.02
CA GLU A 53 -27.62 -9.60 -11.34
C GLU A 53 -26.52 -8.59 -11.72
N LEU A 54 -25.41 -8.56 -10.98
CA LEU A 54 -24.26 -7.71 -11.32
C LEU A 54 -23.64 -8.11 -12.67
N CYS A 55 -23.53 -9.40 -12.97
CA CYS A 55 -23.05 -9.85 -14.28
C CYS A 55 -23.99 -9.44 -15.42
N ALA A 56 -25.30 -9.55 -15.20
CA ALA A 56 -26.29 -9.11 -16.17
C ALA A 56 -26.20 -7.58 -16.39
N LEU A 57 -26.06 -6.80 -15.32
CA LEU A 57 -25.86 -5.36 -15.39
C LEU A 57 -24.58 -5.01 -16.15
N GLY A 58 -23.45 -5.63 -15.82
CA GLY A 58 -22.16 -5.41 -16.48
C GLY A 58 -22.21 -5.70 -17.98
N ARG A 59 -22.83 -6.81 -18.37
CA ARG A 59 -23.07 -7.14 -19.79
C ARG A 59 -23.94 -6.11 -20.49
N ASN A 60 -25.00 -5.62 -19.83
CA ASN A 60 -25.87 -4.60 -20.40
C ASN A 60 -25.15 -3.25 -20.57
N VAL A 61 -24.26 -2.90 -19.65
CA VAL A 61 -23.45 -1.67 -19.72
C VAL A 61 -22.45 -1.73 -20.88
N HIS A 62 -21.77 -2.86 -21.05
CA HIS A 62 -20.72 -2.98 -22.07
C HIS A 62 -21.23 -3.41 -23.45
N GLY A 63 -22.43 -3.97 -23.54
CA GLY A 63 -23.02 -4.45 -24.80
C GLY A 63 -22.31 -5.68 -25.37
N GLU A 64 -22.52 -5.92 -26.67
CA GLU A 64 -21.83 -6.98 -27.42
C GLU A 64 -20.48 -6.46 -27.92
N GLY A 65 -19.44 -6.49 -27.09
CA GLY A 65 -18.10 -6.04 -27.47
C GLY A 65 -17.07 -6.13 -26.35
N VAL A 66 -15.80 -5.87 -26.69
CA VAL A 66 -14.74 -5.71 -25.69
C VAL A 66 -15.04 -4.43 -24.89
N PRO A 67 -15.18 -4.51 -23.55
CA PRO A 67 -15.52 -3.37 -22.72
C PRO A 67 -14.48 -2.24 -22.83
N ALA A 68 -14.86 -1.09 -23.38
CA ALA A 68 -14.11 0.15 -23.18
C ALA A 68 -14.38 0.63 -21.75
N VAL A 69 -13.36 0.63 -20.88
CA VAL A 69 -13.52 0.99 -19.46
C VAL A 69 -13.00 2.40 -19.20
N GLY A 70 -13.80 3.21 -18.52
CA GLY A 70 -13.39 4.49 -17.95
C GLY A 70 -13.64 5.73 -18.80
N ASP A 71 -14.41 5.62 -19.89
CA ASP A 71 -14.78 6.74 -20.76
C ASP A 71 -16.06 7.44 -20.28
N THR A 72 -17.07 6.70 -19.82
CA THR A 72 -18.33 7.21 -19.26
C THR A 72 -18.51 6.83 -17.79
N VAL A 73 -19.45 7.48 -17.09
CA VAL A 73 -19.78 7.14 -15.70
C VAL A 73 -20.12 5.65 -15.55
N ARG A 74 -20.83 5.07 -16.53
CA ARG A 74 -21.33 3.69 -16.45
C ARG A 74 -20.25 2.65 -16.69
N ASP A 75 -19.38 2.91 -17.66
CA ASP A 75 -18.26 2.02 -18.01
C ASP A 75 -17.01 2.27 -17.14
N SER A 76 -17.01 3.31 -16.29
CA SER A 76 -16.00 3.54 -15.26
C SER A 76 -16.06 2.55 -14.11
N LEU A 77 -16.88 1.49 -14.16
CA LEU A 77 -16.87 0.40 -13.18
C LEU A 77 -16.41 -0.88 -13.89
N CYS A 78 -15.46 -1.60 -13.30
CA CYS A 78 -14.97 -2.87 -13.82
C CYS A 78 -15.96 -4.01 -13.55
N TRP A 79 -17.17 -3.90 -14.12
CA TRP A 79 -18.27 -4.82 -13.86
C TRP A 79 -17.87 -6.28 -14.14
N PRO A 80 -18.28 -7.24 -13.30
CA PRO A 80 -18.23 -8.63 -13.70
C PRO A 80 -19.16 -8.83 -14.91
N ILE A 81 -18.77 -9.67 -15.85
CA ILE A 81 -19.52 -9.97 -17.08
C ILE A 81 -19.78 -11.47 -17.25
N ASP A 82 -19.09 -12.30 -16.47
CA ASP A 82 -19.32 -13.74 -16.41
C ASP A 82 -18.99 -14.30 -15.02
N LEU A 83 -19.64 -15.40 -14.66
CA LEU A 83 -19.42 -16.17 -13.44
C LEU A 83 -18.75 -17.49 -13.77
N VAL A 84 -17.67 -17.79 -13.06
CA VAL A 84 -16.96 -19.07 -13.17
C VAL A 84 -17.45 -19.98 -12.06
N THR A 85 -18.02 -21.13 -12.42
CA THR A 85 -18.68 -22.03 -11.48
C THR A 85 -18.05 -23.43 -11.48
N ARG A 86 -18.11 -24.10 -10.32
CA ARG A 86 -17.88 -25.54 -10.23
C ARG A 86 -19.15 -26.30 -10.59
N ARG A 87 -19.03 -27.60 -10.86
CA ARG A 87 -20.19 -28.50 -11.06
C ARG A 87 -21.18 -28.49 -9.89
N SER A 88 -20.75 -28.13 -8.68
CA SER A 88 -21.61 -28.00 -7.51
C SER A 88 -22.46 -26.72 -7.49
N GLY A 89 -22.31 -25.82 -8.46
CA GLY A 89 -22.94 -24.50 -8.48
C GLY A 89 -22.18 -23.42 -7.69
N ALA A 90 -21.11 -23.77 -6.98
CA ALA A 90 -20.28 -22.80 -6.27
C ALA A 90 -19.53 -21.88 -7.25
N VAL A 91 -19.62 -20.56 -7.05
CA VAL A 91 -18.90 -19.58 -7.86
C VAL A 91 -17.46 -19.44 -7.34
N THR A 92 -16.48 -19.76 -8.17
CA THR A 92 -15.04 -19.69 -7.83
C THR A 92 -14.39 -18.36 -8.20
N GLY A 93 -15.12 -17.50 -8.91
CA GLY A 93 -14.63 -16.20 -9.32
C GLY A 93 -15.48 -15.60 -10.42
N VAL A 94 -15.05 -14.45 -10.91
CA VAL A 94 -15.74 -13.69 -11.95
C VAL A 94 -14.79 -13.28 -13.06
N VAL A 95 -15.31 -13.15 -14.27
CA VAL A 95 -14.61 -12.54 -15.40
C VAL A 95 -15.04 -11.09 -15.50
N MET A 96 -14.07 -10.18 -15.66
CA MET A 96 -14.29 -8.74 -15.75
C MET A 96 -13.33 -8.12 -16.77
N PRO A 97 -13.60 -6.89 -17.25
CA PRO A 97 -12.66 -6.16 -18.10
C PRO A 97 -11.26 -6.06 -17.50
N LEU A 98 -10.23 -6.21 -18.34
CA LEU A 98 -8.87 -5.81 -17.97
C LEU A 98 -8.83 -4.28 -17.88
N LEU A 99 -8.20 -3.77 -16.82
CA LEU A 99 -8.00 -2.34 -16.66
C LEU A 99 -7.05 -1.83 -17.76
N PRO A 100 -7.45 -0.85 -18.59
CA PRO A 100 -6.61 -0.37 -19.69
C PRO A 100 -5.27 0.20 -19.22
N ASP A 101 -4.22 0.07 -20.04
CA ASP A 101 -2.85 0.50 -19.71
C ASP A 101 -2.74 1.96 -19.22
N ARG A 102 -3.61 2.86 -19.69
CA ARG A 102 -3.63 4.27 -19.25
C ARG A 102 -3.86 4.43 -17.74
N PHE A 103 -4.53 3.47 -17.10
CA PHE A 103 -4.79 3.43 -15.67
C PHE A 103 -3.71 2.66 -14.89
N LEU A 104 -2.71 2.11 -15.58
CA LEU A 104 -1.61 1.37 -14.99
C LEU A 104 -0.37 2.26 -14.87
N ARG A 105 0.49 1.92 -13.92
CA ARG A 105 1.84 2.45 -13.80
C ARG A 105 2.78 1.67 -14.72
N PRO A 106 3.97 2.21 -15.03
CA PRO A 106 5.07 1.39 -15.55
C PRO A 106 5.27 0.18 -14.63
N GLY A 107 5.22 -1.03 -15.18
CA GLY A 107 5.23 -2.28 -14.41
C GLY A 107 3.84 -2.90 -14.16
N GLY A 108 2.76 -2.32 -14.69
CA GLY A 108 1.45 -2.96 -14.81
C GLY A 108 0.55 -2.90 -13.57
N SER A 109 1.02 -2.33 -12.46
CA SER A 109 0.16 -2.13 -11.28
C SER A 109 -0.78 -0.94 -11.46
N PRO A 110 -2.02 -0.97 -10.91
CA PRO A 110 -2.94 0.16 -11.01
C PRO A 110 -2.37 1.45 -10.42
N ARG A 111 -2.69 2.58 -11.06
CA ARG A 111 -2.43 3.92 -10.54
C ARG A 111 -3.58 4.28 -9.59
N THR A 112 -3.45 3.87 -8.34
CA THR A 112 -4.51 3.97 -7.34
C THR A 112 -4.73 5.38 -6.79
N LEU A 113 -5.87 5.63 -6.16
CA LEU A 113 -6.23 6.98 -5.68
C LEU A 113 -5.25 7.50 -4.61
N ASP A 114 -4.48 6.67 -3.89
CA ASP A 114 -3.49 7.16 -2.92
C ASP A 114 -2.42 8.06 -3.55
N PHE A 115 -2.09 7.87 -4.83
CA PHE A 115 -1.23 8.78 -5.59
C PHE A 115 -1.87 10.13 -5.88
N LEU A 116 -3.20 10.21 -5.84
CA LEU A 116 -3.97 11.45 -5.99
C LEU A 116 -4.10 12.19 -4.65
N LEU A 117 -4.29 11.47 -3.55
CA LEU A 117 -4.62 12.06 -2.23
C LEU A 117 -3.40 12.51 -1.43
N LEU A 118 -2.24 11.92 -1.67
CA LEU A 118 -1.07 12.12 -0.81
C LEU A 118 -0.16 13.22 -1.36
N ARG A 119 -0.04 14.33 -0.62
CA ARG A 119 0.90 15.42 -0.93
C ARG A 119 2.34 14.94 -1.19
N ARG A 120 2.79 13.93 -0.44
CA ARG A 120 4.14 13.32 -0.58
C ARG A 120 4.31 12.45 -1.84
N ALA A 121 3.22 12.09 -2.52
CA ALA A 121 3.25 11.25 -3.70
C ALA A 121 3.35 12.06 -5.01
N ALA A 122 3.65 13.36 -4.92
CA ALA A 122 3.65 14.29 -6.05
C ALA A 122 2.33 14.19 -6.85
N PRO A 123 1.20 14.55 -6.21
CA PRO A 123 -0.11 14.37 -6.81
C PRO A 123 -0.23 15.21 -8.10
N PRO A 124 -1.13 14.82 -9.02
CA PRO A 124 -1.32 15.55 -10.27
C PRO A 124 -1.91 16.94 -10.01
N SER A 125 -1.98 17.76 -11.08
CA SER A 125 -2.57 19.10 -11.01
C SER A 125 -4.00 19.09 -10.46
N ALA A 126 -4.42 20.21 -9.88
CA ALA A 126 -5.80 20.41 -9.42
C ALA A 126 -6.84 20.06 -10.48
N GLU A 127 -6.56 20.37 -11.76
CA GLU A 127 -7.43 20.03 -12.89
C GLU A 127 -7.70 18.53 -12.97
N VAL A 128 -6.65 17.70 -12.96
CA VAL A 128 -6.78 16.23 -12.98
C VAL A 128 -7.49 15.76 -11.72
N ARG A 129 -7.13 16.30 -10.54
CA ARG A 129 -7.74 15.91 -9.27
C ARG A 129 -9.24 16.17 -9.26
N VAL A 130 -9.67 17.37 -9.65
CA VAL A 130 -11.08 17.76 -9.72
C VAL A 130 -11.82 16.89 -10.74
N ALA A 131 -11.27 16.67 -11.93
CA ALA A 131 -11.91 15.86 -12.96
C ALA A 131 -12.12 14.40 -12.51
N VAL A 132 -11.10 13.79 -11.88
CA VAL A 132 -11.20 12.42 -11.33
C VAL A 132 -12.23 12.34 -10.21
N LEU A 133 -12.24 13.32 -9.31
CA LEU A 133 -13.18 13.38 -8.19
C LEU A 133 -14.62 13.65 -8.63
N ALA A 134 -14.83 14.48 -9.64
CA ALA A 134 -16.13 14.70 -10.27
C ALA A 134 -16.64 13.43 -10.94
N ARG A 135 -15.75 12.69 -11.65
CA ARG A 135 -16.09 11.38 -12.21
C ARG A 135 -16.50 10.39 -11.12
N LEU A 136 -15.78 10.37 -9.99
CA LEU A 136 -16.13 9.52 -8.84
C LEU A 136 -17.51 9.88 -8.27
N ALA A 137 -17.81 11.18 -8.07
CA ALA A 137 -19.12 11.63 -7.63
C ALA A 137 -20.24 11.20 -8.61
N GLY A 138 -20.00 11.32 -9.91
CA GLY A 138 -20.94 10.85 -10.95
C GLY A 138 -21.20 9.35 -10.90
N ILE A 139 -20.17 8.51 -10.65
CA ILE A 139 -20.33 7.07 -10.45
C ILE A 139 -21.23 6.77 -9.27
N PHE A 140 -21.01 7.42 -8.13
CA PHE A 140 -21.81 7.20 -6.94
C PHE A 140 -23.24 7.75 -7.08
N ALA A 141 -23.44 8.81 -7.86
CA ALA A 141 -24.78 9.29 -8.21
C ALA A 141 -25.54 8.24 -9.02
N TRP A 142 -24.88 7.64 -10.01
CA TRP A 142 -25.48 6.58 -10.80
C TRP A 142 -25.72 5.29 -10.00
N LEU A 143 -24.82 4.90 -9.11
CA LEU A 143 -25.06 3.77 -8.19
C LEU A 143 -26.26 4.04 -7.26
N GLU A 144 -26.39 5.27 -6.75
CA GLU A 144 -27.54 5.68 -5.92
C GLU A 144 -28.86 5.61 -6.69
N GLU A 145 -28.90 6.03 -7.96
CA GLU A 145 -30.06 5.88 -8.85
C GLU A 145 -30.47 4.40 -9.02
N LEU A 146 -29.47 3.50 -9.11
CA LEU A 146 -29.68 2.06 -9.18
C LEU A 146 -29.98 1.43 -7.81
N ARG A 147 -29.98 2.21 -6.73
CA ARG A 147 -30.11 1.74 -5.33
C ARG A 147 -29.06 0.69 -4.97
N LEU A 148 -27.83 0.91 -5.43
CA LEU A 148 -26.68 0.06 -5.15
C LEU A 148 -25.70 0.76 -4.20
N VAL A 149 -25.02 -0.06 -3.41
CA VAL A 149 -23.98 0.33 -2.44
C VAL A 149 -22.69 -0.38 -2.82
N HIS A 150 -21.61 0.38 -2.97
CA HIS A 150 -20.28 -0.17 -3.19
C HIS A 150 -19.71 -0.78 -1.91
N GLY A 151 -19.81 -0.07 -0.78
CA GLY A 151 -19.51 -0.60 0.55
C GLY A 151 -18.04 -0.75 0.92
N ASP A 152 -17.09 -0.82 -0.03
CA ASP A 152 -15.64 -0.75 0.26
C ASP A 152 -14.95 0.34 -0.56
N LEU A 153 -15.47 1.57 -0.54
CA LEU A 153 -14.80 2.69 -1.21
C LEU A 153 -13.48 3.01 -0.50
N ALA A 154 -12.37 2.74 -1.18
CA ALA A 154 -11.03 2.92 -0.66
C ALA A 154 -10.02 3.22 -1.78
N PRO A 155 -8.83 3.75 -1.49
CA PRO A 155 -7.92 4.21 -2.54
C PRO A 155 -7.43 3.10 -3.44
N LYS A 156 -7.24 1.90 -2.87
CA LYS A 156 -6.87 0.69 -3.60
C LYS A 156 -7.93 0.24 -4.62
N ASN A 157 -9.18 0.64 -4.44
CA ASN A 157 -10.32 0.22 -5.26
C ASN A 157 -10.64 1.23 -6.38
N ILE A 158 -9.77 2.23 -6.57
CA ILE A 158 -9.96 3.28 -7.57
C ILE A 158 -8.67 3.40 -8.35
N ALA A 159 -8.72 3.18 -9.66
CA ALA A 159 -7.64 3.48 -10.58
C ALA A 159 -7.96 4.77 -11.35
N TRP A 160 -6.95 5.60 -11.62
CA TRP A 160 -7.13 6.84 -12.35
C TRP A 160 -6.04 7.05 -13.41
N CYS A 161 -6.31 7.90 -14.38
CA CYS A 161 -5.36 8.34 -15.39
C CYS A 161 -5.48 9.85 -15.61
N ASP A 162 -4.43 10.46 -16.17
CA ASP A 162 -4.36 11.86 -16.57
C ASP A 162 -4.39 12.04 -18.10
N ALA A 163 -3.96 11.03 -18.86
CA ALA A 163 -3.85 11.07 -20.32
C ALA A 163 -4.55 9.88 -21.00
N PRO A 164 -5.10 10.06 -22.23
CA PRO A 164 -5.14 11.31 -23.03
C PRO A 164 -6.10 12.38 -22.46
N ALA A 165 -6.97 11.99 -21.53
CA ALA A 165 -7.76 12.87 -20.69
C ALA A 165 -7.89 12.25 -19.29
N PRO A 166 -8.18 13.04 -18.25
CA PRO A 166 -8.42 12.52 -16.93
C PRO A 166 -9.56 11.50 -16.92
N GLY A 167 -9.33 10.35 -16.30
CA GLY A 167 -10.29 9.25 -16.22
C GLY A 167 -10.21 8.53 -14.89
N LEU A 168 -11.26 7.77 -14.58
CA LEU A 168 -11.35 6.95 -13.38
C LEU A 168 -12.03 5.62 -13.68
N CYS A 169 -11.52 4.56 -13.05
CA CYS A 169 -12.15 3.25 -12.97
C CYS A 169 -12.28 2.82 -11.50
N LEU A 170 -13.50 2.45 -11.11
CA LEU A 170 -13.78 1.77 -9.85
C LEU A 170 -13.57 0.26 -10.08
N ILE A 171 -12.65 -0.32 -9.32
CA ILE A 171 -12.35 -1.76 -9.34
C ILE A 171 -12.93 -2.41 -8.07
N ASP A 172 -12.94 -3.75 -8.01
CA ASP A 172 -13.49 -4.50 -6.87
C ASP A 172 -15.03 -4.35 -6.74
N VAL A 173 -15.73 -4.19 -7.86
CA VAL A 173 -17.18 -3.94 -7.91
C VAL A 173 -18.05 -5.20 -7.82
N ASP A 174 -17.43 -6.39 -7.80
CA ASP A 174 -18.14 -7.64 -7.49
C ASP A 174 -18.63 -7.68 -6.04
N GLY A 175 -18.18 -6.75 -5.18
CA GLY A 175 -18.67 -6.52 -3.82
C GLY A 175 -20.01 -5.78 -3.72
N VAL A 176 -20.40 -5.03 -4.78
CA VAL A 176 -21.58 -4.14 -4.79
C VAL A 176 -22.84 -4.90 -4.39
N ALA A 177 -23.73 -4.26 -3.63
CA ALA A 177 -24.95 -4.87 -3.13
C ALA A 177 -26.14 -3.89 -3.19
N PRO A 178 -27.40 -4.38 -3.11
CA PRO A 178 -28.55 -3.51 -2.90
C PRO A 178 -28.41 -2.63 -1.66
N ALA A 179 -28.92 -1.40 -1.74
CA ALA A 179 -28.96 -0.48 -0.59
C ALA A 179 -30.01 -0.87 0.46
N ASP A 180 -31.08 -1.56 0.04
CA ASP A 180 -32.18 -1.98 0.89
C ASP A 180 -32.70 -3.38 0.48
N PRO A 181 -32.63 -4.39 1.37
CA PRO A 181 -31.96 -4.34 2.67
C PRO A 181 -30.44 -4.22 2.51
N PRO A 182 -29.75 -3.53 3.44
CA PRO A 182 -28.29 -3.47 3.40
C PRO A 182 -27.70 -4.88 3.59
N PRO A 183 -26.50 -5.14 3.04
CA PRO A 183 -25.83 -6.43 3.19
C PRO A 183 -25.63 -6.77 4.67
N TRP A 184 -25.65 -8.06 5.01
CA TRP A 184 -25.51 -8.49 6.41
C TRP A 184 -24.06 -8.45 6.92
N ARG A 185 -23.09 -8.43 6.00
CA ARG A 185 -21.64 -8.34 6.27
C ARG A 185 -20.96 -7.62 5.10
N GLY A 186 -19.88 -6.91 5.37
CA GLY A 186 -19.07 -6.25 4.36
C GLY A 186 -17.59 -6.21 4.74
N VAL A 187 -16.74 -6.20 3.73
CA VAL A 187 -15.33 -5.86 3.92
C VAL A 187 -15.23 -4.34 4.01
N SER A 188 -14.35 -3.84 4.89
CA SER A 188 -14.14 -2.40 5.00
C SER A 188 -12.67 -2.08 5.18
N THR A 189 -12.21 -1.06 4.45
CA THR A 189 -10.82 -0.61 4.53
C THR A 189 -10.62 0.33 5.73
N PRO A 190 -9.70 0.03 6.66
CA PRO A 190 -9.41 0.91 7.79
C PRO A 190 -9.09 2.35 7.37
N GLY A 191 -9.66 3.32 8.08
CA GLY A 191 -9.51 4.75 7.79
C GLY A 191 -10.40 5.28 6.66
N TRP A 192 -11.26 4.43 6.09
CA TRP A 192 -12.33 4.75 5.14
C TRP A 192 -13.72 4.29 5.61
N GLN A 193 -13.77 3.59 6.75
CA GLN A 193 -14.98 3.05 7.33
C GLN A 193 -15.94 4.16 7.77
N ASP A 194 -17.24 3.92 7.57
CA ASP A 194 -18.30 4.73 8.14
C ASP A 194 -18.20 4.74 9.68
N PRO A 195 -18.19 5.92 10.31
CA PRO A 195 -18.25 6.08 11.76
C PRO A 195 -19.38 5.31 12.45
N ARG A 196 -20.54 5.17 11.81
CA ARG A 196 -21.68 4.36 12.31
C ARG A 196 -21.33 2.87 12.37
N LEU A 197 -20.62 2.35 11.36
CA LEU A 197 -20.16 0.95 11.36
C LEU A 197 -19.12 0.72 12.46
N VAL A 198 -18.14 1.63 12.59
CA VAL A 198 -17.11 1.56 13.65
C VAL A 198 -17.74 1.66 15.04
N ALA A 199 -18.84 2.40 15.19
CA ALA A 199 -19.58 2.53 16.43
C ALA A 199 -20.58 1.38 16.69
N GLY A 200 -20.73 0.43 15.75
CA GLY A 200 -21.69 -0.68 15.87
C GLY A 200 -23.16 -0.27 15.76
N LEU A 201 -23.45 0.88 15.14
CA LEU A 201 -24.82 1.39 14.94
C LEU A 201 -25.49 0.77 13.71
N ILE A 202 -24.70 0.25 12.77
CA ILE A 202 -25.17 -0.46 11.57
C ILE A 202 -24.38 -1.78 11.44
N PRO A 203 -25.00 -2.86 10.91
CA PRO A 203 -24.34 -4.15 10.79
C PRO A 203 -23.37 -4.24 9.60
N ALA A 204 -23.58 -3.41 8.57
CA ALA A 204 -22.72 -3.30 7.40
C ALA A 204 -22.89 -1.93 6.73
N HIS A 205 -22.14 -1.71 5.64
CA HIS A 205 -22.24 -0.51 4.84
C HIS A 205 -23.58 -0.42 4.08
N ASP A 206 -24.09 0.81 3.98
CA ASP A 206 -25.32 1.23 3.32
C ASP A 206 -25.04 2.45 2.41
N GLY A 207 -26.07 3.00 1.76
CA GLY A 207 -25.91 4.17 0.88
C GLY A 207 -25.33 5.40 1.59
N ALA A 208 -25.70 5.62 2.86
CA ALA A 208 -25.12 6.69 3.64
C ALA A 208 -23.61 6.45 3.90
N SER A 209 -23.17 5.21 4.06
CA SER A 209 -21.75 4.86 4.18
C SER A 209 -20.94 5.27 2.97
N ASP A 210 -21.48 5.04 1.78
CA ASP A 210 -20.87 5.46 0.52
C ASP A 210 -20.80 6.98 0.40
N ARG A 211 -21.84 7.72 0.82
CA ARG A 211 -21.82 9.19 0.88
C ARG A 211 -20.70 9.71 1.78
N TYR A 212 -20.49 9.09 2.94
CA TYR A 212 -19.37 9.45 3.83
C TYR A 212 -18.02 9.18 3.19
N ALA A 213 -17.82 7.99 2.61
CA ALA A 213 -16.56 7.64 1.97
C ALA A 213 -16.26 8.52 0.75
N LEU A 214 -17.29 8.90 -0.03
CA LEU A 214 -17.17 9.84 -1.13
C LEU A 214 -16.73 11.23 -0.64
N ALA A 215 -17.40 11.78 0.39
CA ALA A 215 -17.00 13.05 0.98
C ALA A 215 -15.56 13.01 1.52
N LEU A 216 -15.13 11.87 2.07
CA LEU A 216 -13.76 11.66 2.52
C LEU A 216 -12.76 11.63 1.35
N ALA A 217 -13.12 11.03 0.22
CA ALA A 217 -12.32 11.06 -1.01
C ALA A 217 -12.18 12.51 -1.54
N LEU A 218 -13.27 13.26 -1.58
CA LEU A 218 -13.30 14.66 -1.99
C LEU A 218 -12.43 15.53 -1.09
N TYR A 219 -12.65 15.46 0.22
CA TYR A 219 -11.88 16.21 1.22
C TYR A 219 -10.37 15.97 1.10
N ARG A 220 -9.97 14.69 1.01
CA ARG A 220 -8.55 14.31 0.89
C ARG A 220 -7.97 14.67 -0.47
N GLY A 221 -8.73 14.51 -1.55
CA GLY A 221 -8.23 14.70 -2.91
C GLY A 221 -8.11 16.17 -3.29
N LEU A 222 -9.07 16.99 -2.87
CA LEU A 222 -9.04 18.44 -3.11
C LEU A 222 -7.96 19.12 -2.27
N PHE A 223 -7.91 18.84 -0.97
CA PHE A 223 -7.04 19.60 -0.05
C PHE A 223 -5.76 18.85 0.37
N LEU A 224 -5.51 17.66 -0.19
CA LEU A 224 -4.32 16.82 0.08
C LEU A 224 -4.05 16.60 1.57
N VAL A 225 -5.10 16.50 2.38
CA VAL A 225 -5.01 16.45 3.83
C VAL A 225 -4.44 15.10 4.25
N PRO A 226 -3.26 15.06 4.89
CA PRO A 226 -2.77 13.83 5.47
C PRO A 226 -3.60 13.52 6.72
N GLY A 227 -4.18 12.33 6.79
CA GLY A 227 -4.78 11.86 8.04
C GLY A 227 -6.07 11.07 7.87
N ASN A 228 -6.43 10.37 8.94
CA ASN A 228 -7.71 9.71 9.09
C ASN A 228 -8.65 10.61 9.91
N LEU A 229 -9.90 10.73 9.46
CA LEU A 229 -10.98 11.20 10.33
C LEU A 229 -11.44 10.04 11.23
N ALA A 230 -10.49 9.28 11.76
CA ALA A 230 -10.77 8.10 12.58
C ALA A 230 -11.08 8.52 14.00
N ARG A 231 -11.90 7.71 14.68
CA ARG A 231 -12.22 7.87 16.09
C ARG A 231 -10.95 7.95 16.93
N GLY A 232 -10.78 9.06 17.63
CA GLY A 232 -9.70 9.30 18.56
C GLY A 232 -9.76 8.36 19.76
N ALA A 233 -8.66 8.30 20.53
CA ALA A 233 -8.59 7.52 21.76
C ALA A 233 -9.59 8.00 22.82
N ASP A 234 -9.96 9.29 22.78
CA ASP A 234 -11.00 9.92 23.59
C ASP A 234 -12.44 9.57 23.14
N GLY A 235 -12.56 8.73 22.11
CA GLY A 235 -13.83 8.29 21.55
C GLY A 235 -14.50 9.33 20.65
N ARG A 236 -13.90 10.53 20.45
CA ARG A 236 -14.46 11.59 19.60
C ARG A 236 -14.04 11.40 18.15
N TRP A 237 -14.87 11.95 17.26
CA TRP A 237 -14.58 12.00 15.84
C TRP A 237 -14.01 13.39 15.50
N PRO A 238 -12.82 13.47 14.86
CA PRO A 238 -12.27 14.74 14.46
C PRO A 238 -13.14 15.37 13.37
N ARG A 239 -13.26 16.70 13.41
CA ARG A 239 -13.89 17.48 12.35
C ARG A 239 -12.90 17.71 11.20
N PRO A 240 -13.37 17.92 9.95
CA PRO A 240 -12.51 18.40 8.88
C PRO A 240 -11.97 19.79 9.27
N ALA A 241 -10.65 19.91 9.43
CA ALA A 241 -9.99 21.14 9.89
C ALA A 241 -9.14 21.82 8.81
N ALA A 242 -8.91 21.15 7.68
CA ALA A 242 -8.02 21.62 6.62
C ALA A 242 -8.79 22.07 5.36
N ILE A 243 -10.01 22.57 5.52
CA ILE A 243 -10.75 23.24 4.44
C ILE A 243 -10.29 24.70 4.41
N PRO A 244 -9.71 25.20 3.30
CA PRO A 244 -9.28 26.58 3.19
C PRO A 244 -10.43 27.57 3.45
N PRO A 245 -10.18 28.70 4.14
CA PRO A 245 -11.22 29.68 4.46
C PRO A 245 -11.76 30.42 3.23
N ASP A 246 -11.11 30.31 2.09
CA ASP A 246 -11.51 30.81 0.77
C ASP A 246 -12.03 29.72 -0.18
N ALA A 247 -12.16 28.46 0.28
CA ALA A 247 -12.84 27.42 -0.48
C ALA A 247 -14.31 27.80 -0.72
N ASP A 248 -14.87 27.32 -1.84
CA ASP A 248 -16.27 27.55 -2.21
C ASP A 248 -17.22 27.30 -1.02
N PRO A 249 -18.13 28.24 -0.70
CA PRO A 249 -18.99 28.12 0.47
C PRO A 249 -19.88 26.88 0.46
N GLY A 250 -20.46 26.53 -0.70
CA GLY A 250 -21.34 25.36 -0.82
C GLY A 250 -20.56 24.06 -0.64
N LEU A 251 -19.36 23.99 -1.24
CA LEU A 251 -18.47 22.85 -1.06
C LEU A 251 -18.03 22.69 0.40
N ARG A 252 -17.71 23.78 1.10
CA ARG A 252 -17.38 23.76 2.53
C ARG A 252 -18.55 23.27 3.37
N GLU A 253 -19.73 23.85 3.17
CA GLU A 253 -20.94 23.50 3.91
C GLU A 253 -21.26 22.01 3.76
N ALA A 254 -21.21 21.49 2.53
CA ALA A 254 -21.45 20.08 2.26
C ALA A 254 -20.42 19.16 2.95
N LEU A 255 -19.14 19.54 2.97
CA LEU A 255 -18.08 18.77 3.63
C LEU A 255 -18.23 18.81 5.16
N GLU A 256 -18.58 19.96 5.72
CA GLU A 256 -18.83 20.11 7.15
C GLU A 256 -20.08 19.36 7.59
N ALA A 257 -21.16 19.39 6.80
CA ALA A 257 -22.38 18.63 7.07
C ALA A 257 -22.11 17.11 7.01
N THR A 258 -21.40 16.63 5.99
CA THR A 258 -21.17 15.20 5.80
C THR A 258 -20.11 14.62 6.75
N LEU A 259 -19.02 15.35 7.00
CA LEU A 259 -17.87 14.86 7.79
C LEU A 259 -17.83 15.41 9.22
N GLY A 260 -18.49 16.54 9.51
CA GLY A 260 -18.47 17.20 10.82
C GLY A 260 -19.45 16.62 11.83
N THR A 261 -20.52 15.97 11.36
CA THR A 261 -21.49 15.18 12.15
C THR A 261 -21.49 13.71 11.71
N PRO A 262 -20.36 12.98 11.87
CA PRO A 262 -20.13 11.70 11.20
C PRO A 262 -21.11 10.57 11.55
N LEU A 263 -21.82 10.67 12.68
CA LEU A 263 -22.80 9.67 13.10
C LEU A 263 -24.21 9.95 12.57
N ASP A 264 -24.46 11.13 12.01
CA ASP A 264 -25.73 11.51 11.40
C ASP A 264 -25.72 11.11 9.91
N PRO A 265 -26.54 10.13 9.49
CA PRO A 265 -26.63 9.73 8.09
C PRO A 265 -27.49 10.67 7.25
N ASP A 266 -28.43 11.38 7.86
CA ASP A 266 -29.44 12.18 7.14
C ASP A 266 -28.85 13.51 6.66
N GLY A 267 -27.87 14.05 7.40
CA GLY A 267 -27.10 15.23 7.01
C GLY A 267 -26.06 15.02 5.91
N ARG A 268 -25.90 13.79 5.38
CA ARG A 268 -24.87 13.48 4.38
C ARG A 268 -25.30 13.88 2.98
N THR A 269 -24.47 14.72 2.34
CA THR A 269 -24.69 15.22 0.98
C THR A 269 -24.76 14.05 -0.02
N ALA A 270 -25.80 14.06 -0.85
CA ALA A 270 -26.02 13.05 -1.87
C ALA A 270 -24.92 13.12 -2.97
N PRO A 271 -24.55 11.99 -3.61
CA PRO A 271 -23.53 11.96 -4.66
C PRO A 271 -23.80 12.93 -5.82
N GLY A 272 -25.05 13.05 -6.27
CA GLY A 272 -25.42 13.97 -7.35
C GLY A 272 -25.16 15.44 -7.01
N ALA A 273 -25.40 15.85 -5.77
CA ALA A 273 -25.13 17.21 -5.31
C ALA A 273 -23.63 17.54 -5.31
N TRP A 274 -22.76 16.54 -5.08
CA TRP A 274 -21.31 16.75 -5.19
C TRP A 274 -20.87 17.09 -6.61
N VAL A 275 -21.54 16.53 -7.64
CA VAL A 275 -21.25 16.88 -9.04
C VAL A 275 -21.54 18.36 -9.28
N GLU A 276 -22.73 18.82 -8.89
CA GLU A 276 -23.14 20.23 -9.04
C GLU A 276 -22.22 21.18 -8.26
N LEU A 277 -21.84 20.81 -7.03
CA LEU A 277 -20.92 21.59 -6.21
C LEU A 277 -19.52 21.69 -6.81
N LEU A 278 -19.00 20.60 -7.38
CA LEU A 278 -17.68 20.61 -8.03
C LEU A 278 -17.70 21.46 -9.30
N ASP A 279 -18.75 21.37 -10.11
CA ASP A 279 -18.90 22.18 -11.32
C ASP A 279 -19.04 23.68 -10.99
N ALA A 280 -19.76 24.01 -9.91
CA ALA A 280 -19.88 25.38 -9.44
C ALA A 280 -18.58 25.93 -8.86
N ALA A 281 -17.86 25.13 -8.06
CA ALA A 281 -16.61 25.54 -7.41
C ALA A 281 -15.42 25.61 -8.38
N PHE A 282 -15.44 24.80 -9.44
CA PHE A 282 -14.37 24.70 -10.44
C PHE A 282 -14.93 24.73 -11.88
N PRO A 283 -15.53 25.85 -12.32
CA PRO A 283 -16.10 25.94 -13.66
C PRO A 283 -15.06 25.67 -14.74
N ALA A 284 -15.48 25.02 -15.83
CA ALA A 284 -14.60 24.74 -16.96
C ALA A 284 -13.93 26.03 -17.46
N GLY A 285 -12.59 26.04 -17.50
CA GLY A 285 -11.79 27.19 -17.91
C GLY A 285 -11.43 28.19 -16.79
N ASP A 286 -11.93 28.02 -15.55
CA ASP A 286 -11.49 28.83 -14.41
C ASP A 286 -10.15 28.34 -13.86
N ALA A 287 -9.07 28.76 -14.53
CA ALA A 287 -7.73 28.47 -14.09
C ALA A 287 -7.38 29.13 -12.73
N ALA A 288 -8.13 30.14 -12.26
CA ALA A 288 -7.84 30.79 -10.98
C ALA A 288 -8.27 29.91 -9.79
N ALA A 289 -9.44 29.29 -9.86
CA ALA A 289 -9.90 28.33 -8.83
C ALA A 289 -8.95 27.13 -8.72
N LEU A 290 -8.56 26.55 -9.85
CA LEU A 290 -7.62 25.43 -9.89
C LEU A 290 -6.24 25.82 -9.34
N ARG A 291 -5.72 27.00 -9.70
CA ARG A 291 -4.45 27.51 -9.15
C ARG A 291 -4.49 27.67 -7.64
N ARG A 292 -5.60 28.18 -7.06
CA ARG A 292 -5.74 28.28 -5.59
C ARG A 292 -5.63 26.91 -4.93
N LEU A 293 -6.23 25.88 -5.52
CA LEU A 293 -6.16 24.52 -5.01
C LEU A 293 -4.75 23.93 -5.09
N ASP A 294 -4.01 24.22 -6.16
CA ASP A 294 -2.62 23.82 -6.30
C ASP A 294 -1.68 24.60 -5.37
N ASP A 295 -1.93 25.89 -5.17
CA ASP A 295 -1.16 26.73 -4.24
C ASP A 295 -1.36 26.27 -2.79
N ALA A 296 -2.59 25.97 -2.38
CA ALA A 296 -2.88 25.36 -1.08
C ALA A 296 -2.22 23.98 -0.92
N ALA A 297 -2.07 23.24 -2.02
CA ALA A 297 -1.40 21.95 -2.08
C ALA A 297 0.13 22.02 -2.08
N ARG A 298 0.77 23.16 -2.35
CA ARG A 298 2.24 23.27 -2.33
C ARG A 298 2.77 23.15 -0.90
N PRO A 299 3.68 22.20 -0.59
CA PRO A 299 4.24 22.06 0.76
C PRO A 299 4.65 23.44 1.24
N ASP A 300 4.27 23.79 2.49
CA ASP A 300 4.72 25.02 3.12
C ASP A 300 6.21 25.08 2.88
N ARG A 301 6.62 25.95 1.95
CA ARG A 301 8.03 26.17 1.71
C ARG A 301 8.49 26.65 3.08
N PRO A 302 9.38 25.93 3.79
CA PRO A 302 9.85 26.40 5.08
C PRO A 302 10.21 27.86 4.86
N PRO A 303 9.68 28.79 5.70
CA PRO A 303 9.84 30.21 5.46
C PRO A 303 11.28 30.40 5.09
N VAL A 304 11.54 31.00 3.92
CA VAL A 304 12.91 31.23 3.46
C VAL A 304 13.51 32.09 4.55
N VAL A 305 14.19 31.45 5.51
CA VAL A 305 14.90 32.14 6.56
C VAL A 305 15.88 32.96 5.74
N PRO A 306 15.78 34.30 5.75
CA PRO A 306 16.74 35.13 5.04
C PRO A 306 18.09 34.60 5.46
N ALA A 307 18.88 34.10 4.50
CA ALA A 307 20.16 33.52 4.81
C ALA A 307 20.86 34.51 5.75
N VAL A 308 21.10 34.11 7.00
CA VAL A 308 21.85 34.94 7.94
C VAL A 308 23.09 35.34 7.13
N PRO A 309 23.33 36.64 6.90
CA PRO A 309 24.47 37.07 6.10
C PRO A 309 25.65 36.29 6.63
N ALA A 310 26.26 35.48 5.77
CA ALA A 310 27.40 34.67 6.18
C ALA A 310 28.34 35.63 6.92
N PRO A 311 28.73 35.33 8.17
CA PRO A 311 29.64 36.20 8.90
C PRO A 311 30.79 36.51 7.96
N ALA A 312 31.11 37.80 7.84
CA ALA A 312 32.18 38.26 6.96
C ALA A 312 33.37 37.31 7.15
N PRO A 313 33.94 36.77 6.07
CA PRO A 313 35.06 35.84 6.19
C PRO A 313 36.09 36.50 7.11
N PRO A 314 36.55 35.80 8.16
CA PRO A 314 37.52 36.37 9.08
C PRO A 314 38.71 36.87 8.26
N ASP A 315 39.22 38.05 8.64
CA ASP A 315 40.38 38.63 7.98
C ASP A 315 41.47 37.55 7.84
N PRO A 316 42.11 37.45 6.66
CA PRO A 316 43.14 36.45 6.44
C PRO A 316 44.18 36.60 7.56
N PRO A 317 44.54 35.51 8.26
CA PRO A 317 45.54 35.59 9.30
C PRO A 317 46.84 36.13 8.71
N ASP A 318 47.49 37.02 9.45
CA ASP A 318 48.79 37.57 9.10
C ASP A 318 49.72 36.45 8.61
N PRO A 319 50.47 36.67 7.51
CA PRO A 319 51.30 35.64 6.91
C PRO A 319 52.30 35.11 7.94
N GLN A 320 52.07 33.87 8.40
CA GLN A 320 53.04 33.21 9.26
C GLN A 320 54.37 33.06 8.51
N PRO A 321 55.51 33.36 9.15
CA PRO A 321 56.82 33.20 8.55
C PRO A 321 57.04 31.72 8.17
N GLN A 322 57.25 31.49 6.87
CA GLN A 322 57.45 30.16 6.30
C GLN A 322 58.65 29.46 6.94
N LYS A 323 58.42 28.27 7.51
CA LYS A 323 59.51 27.38 7.94
C LYS A 323 60.26 26.84 6.72
N PRO A 324 61.60 26.81 6.73
CA PRO A 324 62.40 26.34 5.60
C PRO A 324 62.20 24.83 5.34
N PRO A 325 62.25 24.40 4.07
CA PRO A 325 62.02 23.01 3.69
C PRO A 325 63.15 22.09 4.17
N LYS A 326 62.78 20.92 4.71
CA LYS A 326 63.72 19.87 5.10
C LYS A 326 64.39 19.22 3.87
N PRO A 327 65.69 18.87 3.95
CA PRO A 327 66.43 18.25 2.85
C PRO A 327 65.98 16.81 2.62
N ARG A 328 65.75 16.45 1.36
CA ARG A 328 65.54 15.06 0.92
C ARG A 328 66.90 14.41 0.69
N LEU A 329 67.19 13.36 1.47
CA LEU A 329 68.33 12.47 1.26
C LEU A 329 67.91 11.30 0.36
N SER A 330 68.41 11.36 -0.87
CA SER A 330 68.45 10.29 -1.86
C SER A 330 69.81 9.60 -1.81
N ALA A 331 69.83 8.27 -1.79
CA ALA A 331 70.97 7.45 -2.17
C ALA A 331 70.45 6.05 -2.55
N LEU A 332 70.88 5.35 -3.60
CA LEU A 332 71.90 5.54 -4.64
C LEU A 332 71.70 4.36 -5.67
N PRO A 333 72.50 4.19 -6.75
CA PRO A 333 71.97 4.02 -8.10
C PRO A 333 72.60 2.85 -8.92
N ALA A 334 72.32 2.91 -10.23
CA ALA A 334 73.18 2.54 -11.35
C ALA A 334 73.22 1.07 -11.81
N LEU A 335 72.44 0.80 -12.86
CA LEU A 335 72.95 0.12 -14.05
C LEU A 335 72.05 0.50 -15.25
N TRP A 336 72.61 0.63 -16.45
CA TRP A 336 71.93 0.71 -17.76
C TRP A 336 71.80 2.06 -18.51
N ALA A 337 72.87 2.84 -18.57
CA ALA A 337 73.08 3.79 -19.68
C ALA A 337 74.32 3.42 -20.50
N ARG A 338 74.16 2.58 -21.54
CA ARG A 338 74.86 2.61 -22.84
C ARG A 338 74.63 1.31 -23.60
N LEU A 339 73.79 1.37 -24.64
CA LEU A 339 74.05 0.71 -25.93
C LEU A 339 73.12 1.35 -26.98
N ARG A 340 73.72 2.20 -27.83
CA ARG A 340 73.16 2.71 -29.09
C ARG A 340 73.28 1.60 -30.15
N ARG A 341 72.22 1.35 -30.94
CA ARG A 341 72.16 1.34 -32.43
C ARG A 341 70.94 0.54 -32.94
N SER A 342 70.29 1.08 -33.97
CA SER A 342 69.15 0.64 -34.83
C SER A 342 69.24 -0.84 -35.34
N PRO A 343 68.21 -1.50 -35.94
CA PRO A 343 67.00 -0.93 -36.56
C PRO A 343 65.63 -1.65 -36.42
N VAL A 344 64.62 -0.85 -36.72
CA VAL A 344 63.28 -1.12 -37.26
C VAL A 344 63.04 -2.55 -37.79
N ALA A 345 62.38 -3.39 -37.00
CA ALA A 345 61.50 -4.47 -37.49
C ALA A 345 60.64 -5.10 -36.37
N THR A 346 60.99 -4.96 -35.09
CA THR A 346 60.44 -5.82 -34.02
C THR A 346 59.65 -5.08 -32.94
N LEU A 347 58.98 -3.96 -33.26
CA LEU A 347 58.18 -3.18 -32.28
C LEU A 347 56.66 -3.31 -32.43
N ARG A 348 56.14 -3.91 -33.50
CA ARG A 348 54.68 -4.15 -33.65
C ARG A 348 54.17 -5.39 -32.91
N ALA A 349 55.03 -6.35 -32.58
CA ALA A 349 54.63 -7.57 -31.87
C ALA A 349 54.69 -7.45 -30.33
N LEU A 350 55.56 -6.59 -29.80
CA LEU A 350 55.70 -6.42 -28.34
C LEU A 350 54.74 -5.35 -27.77
N ALA A 351 54.41 -4.31 -28.55
CA ALA A 351 53.39 -3.32 -28.14
C ALA A 351 51.99 -3.94 -28.02
N LYS A 352 51.64 -4.92 -28.87
CA LYS A 352 50.38 -5.67 -28.73
C LYS A 352 50.35 -6.57 -27.48
N ARG A 353 51.48 -7.14 -27.06
CA ARG A 353 51.54 -7.98 -25.85
C ARG A 353 51.63 -7.18 -24.56
N VAL A 354 52.31 -6.03 -24.52
CA VAL A 354 52.36 -5.17 -23.33
C VAL A 354 51.03 -4.43 -23.14
N VAL A 355 50.38 -3.97 -24.22
CA VAL A 355 49.02 -3.41 -24.11
C VAL A 355 48.00 -4.50 -23.77
N SER A 356 48.10 -5.73 -24.29
CA SER A 356 47.20 -6.81 -23.87
C SER A 356 47.43 -7.28 -22.44
N VAL A 357 48.67 -7.38 -21.94
CA VAL A 357 48.91 -7.81 -20.55
C VAL A 357 48.56 -6.71 -19.56
N SER A 358 48.84 -5.44 -19.88
CA SER A 358 48.41 -4.32 -19.04
C SER A 358 46.90 -4.09 -19.11
N PHE A 359 46.25 -4.29 -20.26
CA PHE A 359 44.79 -4.19 -20.40
C PHE A 359 44.09 -5.38 -19.72
N VAL A 360 44.62 -6.60 -19.84
CA VAL A 360 44.08 -7.76 -19.11
C VAL A 360 44.32 -7.60 -17.61
N ALA A 361 45.46 -7.07 -17.16
CA ALA A 361 45.67 -6.77 -15.74
C ALA A 361 44.74 -5.65 -15.24
N PHE A 362 44.52 -4.58 -16.03
CA PHE A 362 43.57 -3.51 -15.67
C PHE A 362 42.12 -3.99 -15.70
N VAL A 363 41.77 -4.88 -16.62
CA VAL A 363 40.44 -5.46 -16.73
C VAL A 363 40.22 -6.52 -15.66
N VAL A 364 41.22 -7.31 -15.27
CA VAL A 364 41.10 -8.30 -14.18
C VAL A 364 41.13 -7.63 -12.81
N VAL A 365 41.96 -6.61 -12.60
CA VAL A 365 41.95 -5.81 -11.36
C VAL A 365 40.70 -4.92 -11.33
N GLY A 366 40.27 -4.37 -12.46
CA GLY A 366 39.06 -3.56 -12.57
C GLY A 366 37.78 -4.37 -12.42
N LEU A 367 37.67 -5.55 -13.05
CA LEU A 367 36.57 -6.50 -12.84
C LEU A 367 36.64 -7.12 -11.46
N GLY A 368 37.83 -7.41 -10.93
CA GLY A 368 38.01 -7.89 -9.56
C GLY A 368 37.55 -6.86 -8.55
N TRP A 369 37.89 -5.58 -8.75
CA TRP A 369 37.45 -4.48 -7.89
C TRP A 369 35.96 -4.16 -8.11
N ALA A 370 35.43 -4.27 -9.33
CA ALA A 370 33.99 -4.13 -9.59
C ALA A 370 33.18 -5.33 -9.06
N LEU A 371 33.74 -6.54 -9.04
CA LEU A 371 33.14 -7.74 -8.44
C LEU A 371 33.26 -7.71 -6.93
N ILE A 372 34.35 -7.20 -6.35
CA ILE A 372 34.50 -7.06 -4.90
C ILE A 372 33.68 -5.87 -4.39
N SER A 373 33.65 -4.74 -5.07
CA SER A 373 32.78 -3.60 -4.73
C SER A 373 31.32 -3.87 -5.08
N GLY A 374 31.06 -4.71 -6.09
CA GLY A 374 29.75 -5.27 -6.39
C GLY A 374 29.35 -6.33 -5.36
N LEU A 375 30.25 -7.16 -4.85
CA LEU A 375 29.94 -8.11 -3.77
C LEU A 375 29.84 -7.41 -2.42
N VAL A 376 30.66 -6.40 -2.11
CA VAL A 376 30.58 -5.67 -0.83
C VAL A 376 29.42 -4.68 -0.90
N GLY A 377 29.19 -4.04 -2.04
CA GLY A 377 28.00 -3.24 -2.32
C GLY A 377 26.74 -4.09 -2.31
N SER A 378 26.72 -5.26 -2.94
CA SER A 378 25.59 -6.20 -2.86
C SER A 378 25.53 -6.97 -1.56
N VAL A 379 26.58 -7.15 -0.76
CA VAL A 379 26.49 -7.76 0.59
C VAL A 379 26.11 -6.72 1.62
N VAL A 380 26.45 -5.44 1.43
CA VAL A 380 25.96 -4.33 2.26
C VAL A 380 24.56 -3.93 1.83
N ASP A 381 24.23 -3.88 0.55
CA ASP A 381 22.85 -3.68 0.06
C ASP A 381 22.01 -4.93 0.28
N LEU A 382 22.54 -6.16 0.24
CA LEU A 382 21.82 -7.35 0.70
C LEU A 382 21.79 -7.40 2.21
N ALA A 383 22.77 -6.94 2.99
CA ALA A 383 22.65 -6.90 4.45
C ALA A 383 21.74 -5.76 4.94
N VAL A 384 21.70 -4.62 4.24
CA VAL A 384 20.80 -3.48 4.50
C VAL A 384 19.43 -3.77 3.90
N SER A 385 19.31 -4.44 2.75
CA SER A 385 18.03 -4.89 2.19
C SER A 385 17.50 -6.12 2.90
N VAL A 386 18.32 -7.08 3.38
CA VAL A 386 17.88 -8.18 4.27
C VAL A 386 17.48 -7.58 5.62
N ARG A 387 18.22 -6.62 6.18
CA ARG A 387 17.79 -5.94 7.41
C ARG A 387 16.55 -5.05 7.22
N SER A 388 16.27 -4.56 5.99
CA SER A 388 15.09 -3.77 5.61
C SER A 388 13.91 -4.61 5.06
N LEU A 389 14.16 -5.84 4.58
CA LEU A 389 13.17 -6.83 4.15
C LEU A 389 12.73 -7.73 5.31
N PHE A 390 13.52 -7.77 6.39
CA PHE A 390 13.30 -8.61 7.56
C PHE A 390 13.34 -7.83 8.88
N ASP A 391 13.04 -6.54 8.85
CA ASP A 391 12.27 -6.01 9.99
C ASP A 391 10.92 -6.75 9.92
N PRO A 392 10.54 -7.55 10.92
CA PRO A 392 9.19 -8.11 10.95
C PRO A 392 8.23 -6.94 10.76
N PRO A 393 7.15 -7.09 9.97
CA PRO A 393 6.22 -5.99 9.74
C PRO A 393 5.90 -5.38 11.10
N VAL A 394 6.15 -4.06 11.25
CA VAL A 394 5.73 -3.30 12.43
C VAL A 394 4.32 -3.76 12.71
N VAL A 395 4.15 -4.60 13.73
CA VAL A 395 2.93 -5.39 13.92
C VAL A 395 1.81 -4.37 14.00
N PRO A 396 0.92 -4.29 13.00
CA PRO A 396 -0.07 -3.24 12.99
C PRO A 396 -0.96 -3.48 14.19
N HIS A 397 -1.09 -2.42 14.99
CA HIS A 397 -1.89 -2.32 16.19
C HIS A 397 -3.16 -3.18 16.11
N THR A 398 -3.18 -4.30 16.83
CA THR A 398 -4.40 -5.08 17.02
C THR A 398 -5.36 -4.26 17.87
N LYS A 399 -6.28 -3.56 17.20
CA LYS A 399 -7.54 -3.14 17.81
C LYS A 399 -8.38 -4.42 17.93
N ALA A 400 -8.81 -4.70 19.15
CA ALA A 400 -9.47 -5.93 19.63
C ALA A 400 -8.48 -7.05 19.98
N GLY A 401 -8.45 -7.38 21.26
CA GLY A 401 -7.51 -8.33 21.85
C GLY A 401 -7.67 -9.72 21.27
N LEU A 402 -6.60 -10.23 20.69
CA LEU A 402 -6.38 -11.67 20.66
C LEU A 402 -6.27 -12.11 22.13
N ALA A 403 -7.39 -12.57 22.68
CA ALA A 403 -7.40 -13.41 23.87
C ALA A 403 -6.84 -14.79 23.46
N LEU A 404 -5.57 -14.79 23.04
CA LEU A 404 -4.88 -16.00 22.64
C LEU A 404 -4.52 -16.76 23.92
N ASP A 405 -5.13 -17.92 24.10
CA ASP A 405 -4.85 -18.79 25.23
C ASP A 405 -3.65 -19.69 24.93
N VAL A 406 -2.99 -20.17 25.99
CA VAL A 406 -1.83 -21.05 25.84
C VAL A 406 -2.27 -22.34 25.13
N GLY A 407 -1.54 -22.69 24.08
CA GLY A 407 -1.80 -23.82 23.21
C GLY A 407 -2.54 -23.48 21.92
N GLU A 408 -3.06 -22.26 21.76
CA GLU A 408 -3.71 -21.82 20.52
C GLU A 408 -2.69 -21.45 19.43
N CYS A 409 -3.07 -21.68 18.17
CA CYS A 409 -2.22 -21.47 17.01
C CYS A 409 -2.63 -20.25 16.20
N LEU A 410 -1.62 -19.55 15.67
CA LEU A 410 -1.77 -18.39 14.80
C LEU A 410 -1.62 -18.82 13.35
N VAL A 411 -2.69 -18.67 12.59
CA VAL A 411 -2.71 -18.88 11.16
C VAL A 411 -2.64 -17.50 10.49
N TYR A 412 -1.64 -17.28 9.65
CA TYR A 412 -1.69 -16.17 8.72
C TYR A 412 -2.48 -16.64 7.50
N PRO A 413 -3.54 -15.91 7.11
CA PRO A 413 -4.05 -16.04 5.76
C PRO A 413 -2.88 -15.82 4.80
N VAL A 414 -2.93 -16.42 3.60
CA VAL A 414 -1.83 -16.59 2.61
C VAL A 414 -1.23 -15.27 2.06
N ASN A 415 -1.40 -14.16 2.79
CA ASN A 415 -1.04 -12.81 2.44
C ASN A 415 -0.36 -12.15 3.65
N GLU A 416 0.88 -11.71 3.50
CA GLU A 416 1.72 -11.08 4.56
C GLU A 416 1.16 -9.77 5.15
N LYS A 417 -0.03 -9.33 4.74
CA LYS A 417 -0.69 -8.08 5.16
C LYS A 417 -1.95 -8.28 6.00
N THR A 418 -2.41 -9.51 6.20
CA THR A 418 -3.56 -9.82 7.06
C THR A 418 -3.12 -10.04 8.50
N LEU A 419 -3.93 -9.58 9.45
CA LEU A 419 -3.72 -9.87 10.86
C LEU A 419 -3.77 -11.38 11.08
N PRO A 420 -2.89 -11.94 11.93
CA PRO A 420 -2.96 -13.36 12.28
C PRO A 420 -4.30 -13.65 12.96
N VAL A 421 -4.91 -14.77 12.63
CA VAL A 421 -6.14 -15.27 13.26
C VAL A 421 -5.84 -16.51 14.09
N VAL A 422 -6.66 -16.78 15.11
CA VAL A 422 -6.60 -18.04 15.85
C VAL A 422 -7.15 -19.14 14.95
N GLY A 423 -6.38 -20.22 14.79
CA GLY A 423 -6.75 -21.38 13.97
C GLY A 423 -6.42 -22.70 14.65
N ASP A 424 -6.74 -23.80 13.97
CA ASP A 424 -6.45 -25.14 14.44
C ASP A 424 -4.95 -25.44 14.32
N CYS A 425 -4.35 -26.01 15.37
CA CYS A 425 -2.95 -26.41 15.38
C CYS A 425 -2.66 -27.65 14.52
N ASP A 426 -3.71 -28.40 14.16
CA ASP A 426 -3.60 -29.50 13.21
C ASP A 426 -3.50 -29.00 11.76
N GLU A 427 -3.79 -27.72 11.51
CA GLU A 427 -3.60 -27.04 10.22
C GLU A 427 -2.25 -26.32 10.15
N LEU A 428 -1.91 -25.87 8.94
CA LEU A 428 -0.70 -25.09 8.66
C LEU A 428 -0.74 -23.76 9.40
N HIS A 429 0.10 -23.61 10.43
CA HIS A 429 0.17 -22.41 11.26
C HIS A 429 1.60 -21.88 11.38
N TRP A 430 1.72 -20.63 11.79
CA TRP A 430 2.99 -19.89 11.82
C TRP A 430 3.45 -19.55 13.23
N GLY A 431 2.56 -19.68 14.20
CA GLY A 431 2.86 -19.41 15.58
C GLY A 431 2.02 -20.25 16.52
N GLN A 432 2.53 -20.55 17.71
CA GLN A 432 1.74 -21.15 18.78
C GLN A 432 1.99 -20.41 20.09
N ALA A 433 0.91 -20.02 20.79
CA ALA A 433 1.03 -19.43 22.12
C ALA A 433 1.54 -20.47 23.13
N PHE A 434 2.66 -20.21 23.77
CA PHE A 434 3.25 -21.13 24.77
C PHE A 434 3.24 -20.55 26.18
N ALA A 435 3.03 -19.24 26.33
CA ALA A 435 2.93 -18.61 27.64
C ALA A 435 2.10 -17.33 27.61
N ARG A 436 1.52 -17.01 28.76
CA ARG A 436 0.79 -15.76 28.99
C ARG A 436 1.31 -15.14 30.28
N LEU A 437 1.96 -13.99 30.17
CA LEU A 437 2.78 -13.41 31.24
C LEU A 437 2.27 -12.03 31.64
N PRO A 438 2.09 -11.74 32.93
CA PRO A 438 1.83 -10.38 33.37
C PRO A 438 3.07 -9.51 33.09
N LEU A 439 2.84 -8.29 32.63
CA LEU A 439 3.85 -7.28 32.39
C LEU A 439 3.88 -6.32 33.57
N ASP A 440 5.05 -6.22 34.22
CA ASP A 440 5.32 -5.25 35.28
C ASP A 440 6.02 -4.03 34.68
N VAL A 441 5.25 -3.19 33.98
CA VAL A 441 5.76 -1.96 33.35
C VAL A 441 5.06 -0.76 33.99
N ARG A 442 5.81 0.12 34.65
CA ARG A 442 5.24 1.24 35.43
C ARG A 442 4.89 2.47 34.59
N THR A 443 5.59 2.70 33.48
CA THR A 443 5.44 3.84 32.55
C THR A 443 5.14 3.33 31.14
N VAL A 444 4.24 4.01 30.41
CA VAL A 444 3.60 3.41 29.22
C VAL A 444 3.95 4.19 27.97
N THR A 445 5.21 4.12 27.56
CA THR A 445 5.54 4.29 26.15
C THR A 445 5.40 2.95 25.41
N LEU A 446 5.14 3.00 24.10
CA LEU A 446 5.10 1.80 23.28
C LEU A 446 6.42 1.01 23.35
N GLY A 447 7.55 1.72 23.39
CA GLY A 447 8.88 1.10 23.49
C GLY A 447 9.13 0.38 24.82
N GLU A 448 8.64 0.91 25.94
CA GLU A 448 8.75 0.24 27.24
C GLU A 448 7.89 -1.03 27.30
N LEU A 449 6.68 -1.00 26.74
CA LEU A 449 5.82 -2.17 26.64
C LEU A 449 6.45 -3.27 25.79
N ALA A 450 6.97 -2.91 24.62
CA ALA A 450 7.67 -3.83 23.72
C ALA A 450 8.85 -4.49 24.44
N LYS A 451 9.75 -3.68 25.01
CA LYS A 451 10.94 -4.16 25.72
C LYS A 451 10.58 -5.03 26.92
N GLY A 452 9.54 -4.68 27.67
CA GLY A 452 9.06 -5.48 28.80
C GLY A 452 8.51 -6.84 28.38
N ALA A 453 7.73 -6.85 27.29
CA ALA A 453 7.16 -8.06 26.72
C ALA A 453 8.22 -9.00 26.15
N ASP A 454 9.16 -8.47 25.36
CA ASP A 454 10.29 -9.23 24.81
C ASP A 454 11.14 -9.83 25.93
N ALA A 455 11.43 -9.06 26.98
CA ALA A 455 12.21 -9.56 28.12
C ALA A 455 11.46 -10.66 28.88
N ALA A 456 10.14 -10.54 29.07
CA ALA A 456 9.33 -11.55 29.74
C ALA A 456 9.25 -12.84 28.92
N CYS A 457 8.92 -12.73 27.63
CA CYS A 457 8.83 -13.88 26.74
C CYS A 457 10.18 -14.52 26.45
N GLY A 458 11.26 -13.76 26.40
CA GLY A 458 12.63 -14.29 26.26
C GLY A 458 13.06 -15.12 27.47
N ARG A 459 12.76 -14.66 28.70
CA ARG A 459 13.02 -15.47 29.91
C ARG A 459 12.22 -16.77 29.90
N ARG A 460 10.94 -16.69 29.57
CA ARG A 460 10.08 -17.89 29.52
C ARG A 460 10.46 -18.85 28.40
N PHE A 461 10.94 -18.34 27.27
CA PHE A 461 11.48 -19.14 26.19
C PHE A 461 12.77 -19.88 26.59
N ALA A 462 13.64 -19.24 27.38
CA ALA A 462 14.87 -19.87 27.87
C ALA A 462 14.63 -21.03 28.85
N GLU A 463 13.43 -21.15 29.40
CA GLU A 463 13.00 -22.26 30.27
C GLU A 463 12.48 -23.48 29.47
N LEU A 464 12.31 -23.37 28.15
CA LEU A 464 11.90 -24.49 27.31
C LEU A 464 13.06 -25.45 27.04
N ASP A 465 12.71 -26.70 26.76
CA ASP A 465 13.67 -27.74 26.40
C ASP A 465 14.55 -27.32 25.21
N ASP A 466 15.82 -27.72 25.25
CA ASP A 466 16.82 -27.37 24.25
C ASP A 466 16.37 -27.76 22.83
N ASP A 467 15.69 -28.90 22.68
CA ASP A 467 15.16 -29.39 21.41
C ASP A 467 14.11 -28.45 20.83
N VAL A 468 13.24 -27.87 21.67
CA VAL A 468 12.28 -26.84 21.25
C VAL A 468 13.03 -25.56 20.88
N ARG A 469 14.00 -25.14 21.68
CA ARG A 469 14.75 -23.89 21.43
C ARG A 469 15.59 -23.93 20.16
N LEU A 470 16.08 -25.11 19.75
CA LEU A 470 16.89 -25.27 18.53
C LEU A 470 16.08 -25.07 17.24
N GLY A 471 14.77 -25.33 17.25
CA GLY A 471 13.90 -25.21 16.08
C GLY A 471 13.08 -23.92 16.01
N PHE A 472 12.99 -23.18 17.12
CA PHE A 472 12.04 -22.10 17.29
C PHE A 472 12.67 -20.80 17.80
N ALA A 473 11.96 -19.70 17.60
CA ALA A 473 12.18 -18.39 18.17
C ALA A 473 10.92 -17.94 18.92
N SER A 474 11.07 -17.01 19.86
CA SER A 474 9.97 -16.45 20.65
C SER A 474 9.65 -15.03 20.20
N PHE A 475 8.36 -14.73 20.03
CA PHE A 475 7.82 -13.40 19.78
C PHE A 475 6.82 -13.02 20.87
N ALA A 476 6.74 -11.73 21.20
CA ALA A 476 5.82 -11.22 22.20
C ALA A 476 4.67 -10.43 21.55
N LEU A 477 3.44 -10.84 21.82
CA LEU A 477 2.24 -10.04 21.58
C LEU A 477 1.88 -9.30 22.86
N TYR A 478 1.78 -7.98 22.81
CA TYR A 478 1.49 -7.16 23.98
C TYR A 478 0.40 -6.13 23.67
N PRO A 479 -0.39 -5.70 24.67
CA PRO A 479 -1.44 -4.71 24.47
C PRO A 479 -0.85 -3.39 24.02
N ASN A 480 -1.56 -2.68 23.14
CA ASN A 480 -1.23 -1.28 22.86
C ASN A 480 -1.46 -0.40 24.11
N VAL A 481 -0.98 0.86 24.07
CA VAL A 481 -1.07 1.81 25.19
C VAL A 481 -2.51 2.01 25.68
N GLN A 482 -3.49 1.98 24.77
CA GLN A 482 -4.91 2.15 25.12
C GLN A 482 -5.46 0.92 25.87
N ALA A 483 -5.21 -0.28 25.37
CA ALA A 483 -5.59 -1.53 26.03
C ALA A 483 -4.85 -1.71 27.36
N TRP A 484 -3.61 -1.21 27.44
CA TRP A 484 -2.90 -1.09 28.71
C TRP A 484 -3.66 -0.15 29.66
N GLN A 485 -4.00 1.07 29.25
CA GLN A 485 -4.73 1.97 30.16
C GLN A 485 -6.06 1.40 30.67
N SER A 486 -6.72 0.51 29.91
CA SER A 486 -7.95 -0.19 30.32
C SER A 486 -7.73 -1.43 31.22
N GLY A 487 -6.50 -1.70 31.66
CA GLY A 487 -6.18 -2.76 32.63
C GLY A 487 -5.66 -4.07 32.03
N HIS A 488 -5.52 -4.19 30.70
CA HIS A 488 -4.85 -5.36 30.13
C HIS A 488 -3.33 -5.27 30.37
N ARG A 489 -2.80 -6.15 31.22
CA ARG A 489 -1.41 -6.15 31.70
C ARG A 489 -0.66 -7.41 31.27
N THR A 490 -0.98 -8.01 30.14
CA THR A 490 -0.51 -9.36 29.82
C THR A 490 0.09 -9.42 28.43
N ALA A 491 1.29 -9.99 28.32
CA ALA A 491 1.86 -10.41 27.05
C ALA A 491 1.52 -11.88 26.77
N VAL A 492 1.34 -12.21 25.50
CA VAL A 492 1.28 -13.59 25.03
C VAL A 492 2.56 -13.89 24.27
N CYS A 493 3.25 -14.94 24.68
CA CYS A 493 4.49 -15.39 24.07
C CYS A 493 4.16 -16.47 23.05
N VAL A 494 4.67 -16.28 21.84
CA VAL A 494 4.38 -17.11 20.68
C VAL A 494 5.67 -17.75 20.19
N LEU A 495 5.68 -19.08 20.06
CA LEU A 495 6.72 -19.80 19.34
C LEU A 495 6.50 -19.66 17.86
N VAL A 496 7.55 -19.36 17.11
CA VAL A 496 7.57 -19.43 15.64
C VAL A 496 8.81 -20.19 15.22
N ARG A 497 8.78 -20.89 14.08
CA ARG A 497 10.01 -21.54 13.60
C ARG A 497 11.08 -20.51 13.26
N SER A 498 12.33 -20.82 13.58
CA SER A 498 13.47 -19.92 13.34
C SER A 498 13.71 -19.63 11.85
N ASN A 499 13.25 -20.50 10.96
CA ASN A 499 13.26 -20.29 9.50
C ASN A 499 12.00 -19.58 8.98
N HIS A 500 11.10 -19.16 9.88
CA HIS A 500 9.80 -18.57 9.57
C HIS A 500 8.92 -19.42 8.65
N ALA A 501 9.16 -20.73 8.52
CA ALA A 501 8.27 -21.59 7.77
C ALA A 501 7.05 -21.96 8.64
N PRO A 502 5.85 -22.00 8.07
CA PRO A 502 4.73 -22.58 8.79
C PRO A 502 4.96 -24.09 9.04
N TRP A 503 4.23 -24.65 10.00
CA TRP A 503 4.26 -26.08 10.27
C TRP A 503 2.86 -26.64 10.54
N GLU A 504 2.74 -27.95 10.35
CA GLU A 504 1.53 -28.74 10.58
C GLU A 504 1.84 -29.79 11.66
N GLY A 505 0.81 -30.20 12.40
CA GLY A 505 0.85 -31.39 13.24
C GLY A 505 1.77 -31.27 14.46
N GLY A 506 1.23 -30.70 15.54
CA GLY A 506 1.82 -30.80 16.87
C GLY A 506 1.73 -29.51 17.67
N ARG A 507 1.17 -29.63 18.89
CA ARG A 507 1.35 -28.62 19.94
C ARG A 507 2.73 -28.81 20.54
N VAL A 508 3.53 -27.75 20.56
CA VAL A 508 4.84 -27.70 21.22
C VAL A 508 4.67 -27.64 22.74
#